data_AF-A0A502KNM0-F1
#
_entry.id   AF-A0A502KNM0-F1
#
_cell.length_a   1.000
_cell.length_b   1.000
_cell.length_c   1.000
_cell.angle_alpha   90.00
_cell.angle_beta   90.00
_cell.angle_gamma   90.00
#
_symmetry.space_group_name_H-M   'P 1'
#
loop_
_entity.id
_entity.type
_entity.pdbx_description
1 polymer ?
#
loop_
_entity_poly.entity_id
_entity_poly.type
_entity_poly.pdbx_seq_one_letter_code
_entity_poly.pdbx_strand_id
1 'polypeptide(L)' 'MNKIIRLCFIFITSISVMGCASLGVEPWERDLLAKKEMALTSSPLDASLDDHIYFSKEASSGGKSFGGGGCGCN' A
#
# COMPACT_ATOMS: atom_id res chain seq x y z
N MET A 1 -10.81 -33.52 30.79
CA MET A 1 -11.05 -32.11 31.16
C MET A 1 -9.99 -31.16 30.57
N ASN A 2 -8.71 -31.36 30.86
CA ASN A 2 -7.63 -30.45 30.42
C ASN A 2 -7.45 -30.35 28.89
N LYS A 3 -7.69 -31.45 28.16
CA LYS A 3 -7.62 -31.45 26.67
C LYS A 3 -8.74 -30.62 26.03
N ILE A 4 -9.93 -30.63 26.63
CA ILE A 4 -11.10 -29.87 26.17
C ILE A 4 -10.87 -28.37 26.39
N ILE A 5 -10.35 -27.99 27.56
CA ILE A 5 -10.01 -26.60 27.89
C ILE A 5 -8.95 -26.04 26.93
N ARG A 6 -7.92 -26.84 26.58
CA ARG A 6 -6.92 -26.44 25.58
C ARG A 6 -7.51 -26.23 24.19
N LEU A 7 -8.43 -27.11 23.76
CA LEU A 7 -9.13 -26.97 22.48
C LEU A 7 -9.99 -25.71 22.44
N CYS A 8 -10.73 -25.40 23.51
CA CYS A 8 -11.50 -24.17 23.62
C CYS A 8 -10.60 -22.93 23.54
N PHE A 9 -9.44 -22.95 24.20
CA PHE A 9 -8.51 -21.83 24.19
C PHE A 9 -7.96 -21.55 22.78
N ILE A 10 -7.55 -22.60 22.06
CA ILE A 10 -7.07 -22.50 20.66
C ILE A 10 -8.18 -21.92 19.77
N PHE A 11 -9.41 -22.40 19.91
CA PHE A 11 -10.54 -21.93 19.12
C PHE A 11 -10.85 -20.44 19.34
N ILE A 12 -10.85 -20.00 20.60
CA ILE A 12 -11.07 -18.59 20.97
C ILE A 12 -9.96 -17.70 20.38
N THR A 13 -8.69 -18.12 20.47
CA THR A 13 -7.58 -17.34 19.89
C THR A 13 -7.69 -17.24 18.36
N SER A 14 -8.13 -18.29 17.67
CA SER A 14 -8.28 -18.27 16.21
C SER A 14 -9.31 -17.25 15.73
N ILE A 15 -10.45 -17.14 16.44
CA ILE A 15 -11.51 -16.18 16.13
C ILE A 15 -11.03 -14.74 16.32
N SER A 16 -10.20 -14.48 17.36
CA SER A 16 -9.71 -13.12 17.63
C SER A 16 -8.75 -12.56 16.57
N VAL A 17 -8.16 -13.42 15.72
CA VAL A 17 -7.29 -13.01 14.60
C VAL A 17 -8.07 -12.80 13.31
N MET A 18 -9.40 -13.06 13.30
CA MET A 18 -10.26 -12.71 12.18
C MET A 18 -10.38 -11.18 12.10
N GLY A 19 -9.45 -10.57 11.35
CA GLY A 19 -9.44 -9.15 11.08
C GLY A 19 -10.63 -8.72 10.22
N CYS A 20 -10.85 -7.40 10.22
CA CYS A 20 -11.89 -6.70 9.48
C CYS A 20 -11.60 -6.63 7.96
N ALA A 21 -11.27 -7.76 7.33
CA ALA A 21 -10.86 -7.80 5.92
C ALA A 21 -12.00 -7.41 4.95
N SER A 22 -13.26 -7.50 5.40
CA SER A 22 -14.46 -7.17 4.61
C SER A 22 -15.09 -5.82 4.95
N LEU A 23 -14.43 -4.98 5.76
CA LEU A 23 -14.92 -3.64 6.13
C LEU A 23 -14.49 -2.53 5.15
N GLY A 24 -13.80 -2.91 4.07
CA GLY A 24 -13.44 -2.01 2.98
C GLY A 24 -14.41 -2.13 1.80
N VAL A 25 -14.43 -1.08 0.98
CA VAL A 25 -15.08 -1.12 -0.34
C VAL A 25 -14.30 -2.02 -1.30
N GLU A 26 -15.02 -2.66 -2.21
CA GLU A 26 -14.44 -3.53 -3.23
C GLU A 26 -13.48 -2.70 -4.12
N PRO A 27 -12.39 -3.28 -4.65
CA PRO A 27 -11.38 -2.51 -5.39
C PRO A 27 -11.94 -1.66 -6.55
N TRP A 28 -12.99 -2.14 -7.22
CA TRP A 28 -13.66 -1.43 -8.32
C TRP A 28 -14.62 -0.33 -7.85
N GLU A 29 -15.07 -0.35 -6.59
CA GLU A 29 -15.92 0.71 -6.02
C GLU A 29 -15.12 1.98 -5.68
N ARG A 30 -13.78 1.89 -5.63
CA ARG A 30 -12.91 3.04 -5.35
C ARG A 30 -12.89 4.08 -6.45
N ASP A 31 -13.25 3.72 -7.68
CA ASP A 31 -13.31 4.64 -8.82
C ASP A 31 -14.39 5.73 -8.62
N LEU A 32 -15.50 5.38 -7.94
CA LEU A 32 -16.59 6.31 -7.67
C LEU A 32 -16.24 7.38 -6.62
N LEU A 33 -15.34 7.07 -5.70
CA LEU A 33 -14.90 7.98 -4.62
C LEU A 33 -13.60 8.73 -4.96
N ALA A 34 -12.82 8.25 -5.94
CA ALA A 34 -11.57 8.84 -6.35
C ALA A 34 -11.81 10.10 -7.21
N LYS A 35 -12.08 11.24 -6.54
CA LYS A 35 -12.19 12.52 -7.25
C LYS A 35 -10.84 12.98 -7.78
N LYS A 36 -10.86 13.74 -8.87
CA LYS A 36 -9.63 14.30 -9.47
C LYS A 36 -8.84 15.18 -8.49
N GLU A 37 -9.50 15.85 -7.54
CA GLU A 37 -8.81 16.67 -6.54
C GLU A 37 -8.07 15.84 -5.47
N MET A 38 -8.32 14.53 -5.39
CA MET A 38 -7.64 13.62 -4.47
C MET A 38 -6.39 12.98 -5.08
N ALA A 39 -6.03 13.36 -6.31
CA ALA A 39 -4.81 12.89 -6.94
C ALA A 39 -3.59 13.32 -6.10
N LEU A 40 -2.66 12.39 -5.86
CA LEU A 40 -1.42 12.64 -5.11
C LEU A 40 -0.57 13.76 -5.74
N THR A 41 -0.71 13.94 -7.06
CA THR A 41 -0.13 15.07 -7.80
C THR A 41 -1.26 15.87 -8.44
N SER A 42 -1.27 17.17 -8.19
CA SER A 42 -2.20 18.13 -8.79
C SER A 42 -1.82 18.48 -10.23
N SER A 43 -0.54 18.36 -10.59
CA SER A 43 0.00 18.61 -11.93
C SER A 43 0.90 17.45 -12.36
N PRO A 44 0.36 16.47 -13.12
CA PRO A 44 1.16 15.31 -13.55
C PRO A 44 2.28 15.69 -14.51
N LEU A 45 2.12 16.78 -15.28
CA LEU A 45 3.16 17.25 -16.21
C LEU A 45 4.36 17.83 -15.46
N ASP A 46 4.11 18.69 -14.47
CA ASP A 46 5.18 19.28 -13.67
C ASP A 46 5.89 18.20 -12.85
N ALA A 47 5.15 17.28 -12.25
CA ALA A 47 5.73 16.14 -11.52
C ALA A 47 6.62 15.27 -12.42
N SER A 48 6.17 14.99 -13.65
CA SER A 48 6.97 14.22 -14.62
C SER A 48 8.23 14.97 -15.05
N LEU A 49 8.16 16.29 -15.21
CA LEU A 49 9.32 17.10 -15.55
C LEU A 49 10.34 17.13 -14.42
N ASP A 50 9.87 17.33 -13.18
CA ASP A 50 10.71 17.34 -11.98
C ASP A 50 11.40 16.00 -11.78
N ASP A 51 10.70 14.89 -12.00
CA ASP A 51 11.27 13.54 -11.92
C ASP A 51 12.33 13.32 -13.01
N HIS A 52 12.11 13.83 -14.22
CA HIS A 52 13.08 13.73 -15.31
C HIS A 52 14.36 14.53 -15.00
N ILE A 53 14.22 15.72 -14.41
CA ILE A 53 15.35 16.54 -13.94
C ILE A 53 16.07 15.86 -12.78
N TYR A 54 15.33 15.36 -11.80
CA TYR A 54 15.88 14.68 -10.62
C TYR A 54 16.66 13.44 -11.02
N PHE A 55 16.09 12.57 -11.87
CA PHE A 55 16.80 11.41 -12.40
C PHE A 55 18.07 11.82 -13.15
N SER A 56 18.01 12.85 -14.00
CA SER A 56 19.18 13.31 -14.75
C SER A 56 20.31 13.83 -13.84
N LYS A 57 19.99 14.33 -12.65
CA LYS A 57 20.97 14.87 -11.70
C LYS A 57 21.43 13.84 -10.66
N GLU A 58 20.55 12.93 -10.25
CA GLU A 58 20.69 12.14 -9.03
C GLU A 58 20.37 10.65 -9.24
N ALA A 59 20.39 10.14 -10.49
CA ALA A 59 20.11 8.73 -10.82
C ALA A 59 20.87 7.71 -9.95
N SER A 60 22.09 8.03 -9.52
CA SER A 60 22.89 7.15 -8.65
C SER A 60 22.37 7.02 -7.22
N SER A 61 21.48 7.91 -6.77
CA SER A 61 21.00 8.02 -5.38
C SER A 61 19.65 7.34 -5.13
N GLY A 62 19.01 6.80 -6.17
CA GLY A 62 17.68 6.20 -6.10
C GLY A 62 16.55 7.24 -6.25
N GLY A 63 15.60 6.96 -7.14
CA GLY A 63 14.44 7.81 -7.43
C GLY A 63 13.36 7.77 -6.34
N LYS A 64 12.30 8.59 -6.51
CA LYS A 64 11.15 8.74 -5.59
C LYS A 64 10.20 7.52 -5.53
N SER A 65 10.66 6.33 -5.88
CA SER A 65 9.81 5.12 -5.96
C SER A 65 9.38 4.65 -4.57
N PHE A 66 8.10 4.84 -4.23
CA PHE A 66 7.47 4.25 -3.05
C PHE A 66 7.21 2.75 -3.29
N GLY A 67 8.20 1.91 -2.97
CA GLY A 67 8.03 0.46 -2.84
C GLY A 67 8.85 -0.36 -3.83
N GLY A 68 9.91 -1.01 -3.32
CA GLY A 68 10.55 -2.16 -3.96
C GLY A 68 11.86 -1.86 -4.70
N GLY A 69 12.96 -1.91 -3.95
CA GLY A 69 14.34 -2.22 -4.37
C GLY A 69 14.77 -1.97 -5.83
N GLY A 70 15.65 -1.00 -6.03
CA GLY A 70 16.49 -0.90 -7.22
C GLY A 70 17.81 -0.25 -6.86
N CYS A 71 18.93 -0.88 -7.23
CA CYS A 71 20.30 -0.41 -7.00
C CYS A 71 20.70 0.83 -7.81
N GLY A 72 19.76 1.70 -8.20
CA GLY A 72 20.05 2.91 -8.97
C GLY A 72 20.55 2.68 -10.40
N CYS A 73 20.47 1.44 -10.92
CA CYS A 73 20.70 1.14 -12.32
C CYS A 73 19.37 0.71 -12.95
N ASN A 74 18.91 1.45 -13.97
CA ASN A 74 17.95 0.91 -14.94
C ASN A 74 18.55 -0.31 -15.64
#